data_AF-A0A9Q0YIP9-F1
#
_entry.id   AF-A0A9Q0YIP9-F1
#
_cell.length_a   1.000
_cell.length_b   1.000
_cell.length_c   1.000
_cell.angle_alpha   90.00
_cell.angle_beta   90.00
_cell.angle_gamma   90.00
#
_symmetry.space_group_name_H-M   'P 1'
#
loop_
_entity.id
_entity.type
_entity.pdbx_description
1 polymer ?
#
loop_
_entity_poly.entity_id
_entity_poly.type
_entity_poly.pdbx_seq_one_letter_code
_entity_poly.pdbx_strand_id
1 'polypeptide(L)'
;MLLSDNNTKLPLEQYSTIELCRHPERDEDDAGFLSVTVTSHNNTYVPDADQAVKQFSISHLCTASRVFHQLRLQKNKEIDGDDVQVLLTFSQAESTSTKIIMKARIKDLIISQESEDFLIGSVPTALEPYHELKAKISSMLENYHCIQLATYFDLTPAEEERVKTDALPGRILMKILDEREMIMPRKMFGLYQGLKVCHLDKIARLVFEYIEKNSNETHQEKHENEKDKCVKGIPGNASFSQRPLQKRQVL
;
A
#
# COMPACT_ATOMS: atom_id res chain seq x y z
N MET A 1 -11.32 -15.28 12.80
CA MET A 1 -12.01 -15.56 11.53
C MET A 1 -10.98 -15.39 10.42
N LEU A 2 -10.71 -16.46 9.67
CA LEU A 2 -9.76 -16.47 8.56
C LEU A 2 -10.43 -15.87 7.33
N LEU A 3 -9.90 -14.76 6.81
CA LEU A 3 -10.03 -14.47 5.39
C LEU A 3 -8.96 -15.28 4.68
N SER A 4 -9.40 -16.42 4.16
CA SER A 4 -8.65 -17.22 3.22
C SER A 4 -8.53 -16.41 1.92
N ASP A 5 -7.45 -15.64 1.78
CA ASP A 5 -7.06 -15.07 0.50
C ASP A 5 -6.59 -16.20 -0.43
N ASN A 6 -7.58 -16.92 -0.95
CA ASN A 6 -7.45 -17.82 -2.07
C ASN A 6 -7.23 -16.97 -3.33
N ASN A 7 -6.00 -16.47 -3.54
CA ASN A 7 -5.44 -16.27 -4.89
C ASN A 7 -3.97 -15.84 -4.96
N THR A 8 -3.25 -15.63 -3.85
CA THR A 8 -1.79 -15.42 -3.90
C THR A 8 -1.05 -16.74 -3.80
N LYS A 9 -1.08 -17.53 -4.88
CA LYS A 9 -0.06 -18.57 -5.11
C LYS A 9 1.27 -17.91 -5.48
N LEU A 10 1.87 -17.18 -4.54
CA LEU A 10 3.32 -17.10 -4.48
C LEU A 10 3.75 -18.27 -3.61
N PRO A 11 4.61 -19.18 -4.09
CA PRO A 11 5.13 -20.24 -3.24
C PRO A 11 5.91 -19.58 -2.10
N LEU A 12 5.32 -19.53 -0.90
CA LEU A 12 6.04 -19.26 0.35
C LEU A 12 6.90 -20.49 0.72
N GLU A 13 7.68 -20.99 -0.25
CA GLU A 13 8.48 -22.22 -0.14
C GLU A 13 9.78 -22.03 0.64
N GLN A 14 10.06 -20.83 1.15
CA GLN A 14 11.24 -20.53 1.97
C GLN A 14 10.80 -20.19 3.39
N TYR A 15 10.68 -21.22 4.23
CA TYR A 15 10.63 -21.04 5.68
C TYR A 15 11.95 -21.52 6.28
N SER A 16 12.49 -20.75 7.21
CA SER A 16 13.61 -21.15 8.04
C SER A 16 13.12 -21.27 9.47
N THR A 17 13.50 -22.35 10.14
CA THR A 17 13.20 -22.52 11.56
C THR A 17 14.38 -22.00 12.37
N ILE A 18 14.10 -21.21 13.40
CA ILE A 18 15.10 -20.68 14.32
C ILE A 18 14.72 -21.16 15.70
N GLU A 19 15.65 -21.82 16.39
CA GLU A 19 15.48 -22.22 17.77
C GLU A 19 15.72 -21.01 18.68
N LEU A 20 14.79 -20.76 19.60
CA LEU A 20 14.89 -19.68 20.57
C LEU A 20 15.11 -20.26 21.97
N CYS A 21 16.14 -19.80 22.68
CA CYS A 21 16.50 -20.29 24.01
C CYS A 21 15.88 -19.41 25.10
N ARG A 22 14.90 -19.92 25.85
CA ARG A 22 14.42 -19.21 27.04
C ARG A 22 15.37 -19.50 28.21
N HIS A 23 15.97 -18.47 28.79
CA HIS A 23 16.73 -18.60 30.04
C HIS A 23 15.76 -18.38 31.21
N PRO A 24 15.50 -19.39 32.05
CA PRO A 24 14.54 -19.29 33.15
C PRO A 24 15.13 -18.66 34.42
N GLU A 25 16.45 -18.37 34.45
CA GLU A 25 17.16 -17.90 35.64
C GLU A 25 17.85 -16.56 35.38
N ARG A 26 17.08 -15.48 35.54
CA ARG A 26 17.47 -14.15 36.03
C ARG A 26 16.17 -13.38 36.23
N ASP A 27 16.15 -12.49 37.21
CA ASP A 27 14.97 -11.80 37.73
C ASP A 27 14.01 -11.27 36.64
N GLU A 28 12.76 -11.00 37.04
CA GLU A 28 11.60 -10.66 36.19
C GLU A 28 11.82 -9.56 35.12
N ASP A 29 12.95 -8.83 35.16
CA ASP A 29 13.35 -7.79 34.21
C ASP A 29 14.21 -8.28 33.02
N ASP A 30 14.75 -9.51 33.04
CA ASP A 30 15.66 -10.02 31.99
C ASP A 30 14.88 -10.79 30.90
N ALA A 31 13.83 -10.16 30.35
CA ALA A 31 13.03 -10.74 29.29
C ALA A 31 13.89 -10.94 28.04
N GLY A 32 14.24 -12.19 27.72
CA GLY A 32 15.01 -12.49 26.51
C GLY A 32 14.36 -11.89 25.26
N PHE A 33 15.15 -11.16 24.47
CA PHE A 33 14.71 -10.56 23.21
C PHE A 33 15.30 -11.26 22.00
N LEU A 34 14.50 -11.38 20.96
CA LEU A 34 14.94 -11.66 19.60
C LEU A 34 15.10 -10.34 18.87
N SER A 35 16.32 -10.00 18.46
CA SER A 35 16.58 -8.87 17.59
C SER A 35 16.50 -9.30 16.14
N VAL A 36 15.79 -8.53 15.33
CA VAL A 36 15.71 -8.69 13.88
C VAL A 36 16.30 -7.46 13.24
N THR A 37 17.42 -7.64 12.56
CA THR A 37 18.08 -6.59 11.80
C THR A 37 17.82 -6.80 10.31
N VAL A 38 17.40 -5.73 9.64
CA VAL A 38 17.11 -5.70 8.22
C VAL A 38 18.22 -4.92 7.54
N THR A 39 18.90 -5.53 6.56
CA THR A 39 19.89 -4.82 5.75
C THR A 39 19.62 -5.03 4.27
N SER A 40 19.88 -3.98 3.50
CA SER A 40 19.87 -4.04 2.03
C SER A 40 21.21 -4.56 1.54
N HIS A 41 21.21 -5.50 0.60
CA HIS A 41 22.46 -6.02 0.03
C HIS A 41 22.95 -5.19 -1.17
N ASN A 42 22.02 -4.62 -1.94
CA ASN A 42 22.28 -3.90 -3.19
C ASN A 42 21.91 -2.41 -3.12
N ASN A 43 21.49 -1.91 -1.95
CA ASN A 43 21.09 -0.51 -1.70
C ASN A 43 19.98 0.04 -2.62
N THR A 44 19.38 -0.79 -3.49
CA THR A 44 18.22 -0.43 -4.31
C THR A 44 16.98 -0.21 -3.45
N TYR A 45 16.84 -0.98 -2.37
CA TYR A 45 15.76 -0.85 -1.40
C TYR A 45 16.33 -0.79 0.00
N VAL A 46 16.22 0.36 0.67
CA VAL A 46 16.80 0.59 1.99
C VAL A 46 15.70 0.52 3.04
N PRO A 47 15.90 -0.23 4.16
CA PRO A 47 14.94 -0.23 5.25
C PRO A 47 14.89 1.16 5.90
N ASP A 48 13.70 1.54 6.35
CA ASP A 48 13.54 2.77 7.14
C ASP A 48 14.42 2.70 8.41
N ALA A 49 15.02 3.82 8.81
CA ALA A 49 15.97 3.87 9.93
C ALA A 49 15.33 3.36 11.23
N ASP A 50 14.06 3.69 11.44
CA ASP A 50 13.26 3.26 12.60
C ASP A 50 12.84 1.77 12.52
N GLN A 51 12.99 1.13 11.36
CA GLN A 51 12.61 -0.27 11.11
C GLN A 51 13.80 -1.20 10.83
N ALA A 52 15.02 -0.66 10.79
CA ALA A 52 16.23 -1.40 10.48
C ALA A 52 16.60 -2.41 11.58
N VAL A 53 16.22 -2.13 12.84
CA VAL A 53 16.40 -3.05 13.98
C VAL A 53 15.11 -3.11 14.78
N LYS A 54 14.59 -4.31 15.02
CA LYS A 54 13.38 -4.50 15.83
C LYS A 54 13.57 -5.62 16.83
N GLN A 55 13.09 -5.41 18.05
CA GLN A 55 13.20 -6.37 19.14
C GLN A 55 11.84 -6.98 19.48
N PHE A 56 11.82 -8.28 19.71
CA PHE A 56 10.63 -9.05 20.07
C PHE A 56 10.87 -9.78 21.38
N SER A 57 9.93 -9.64 22.33
CA SER A 57 9.95 -10.42 23.56
C SER A 57 9.71 -11.89 23.24
N ILE A 58 10.62 -12.77 23.66
CA ILE A 58 10.51 -14.21 23.44
C ILE A 58 9.32 -14.78 24.20
N SER A 59 9.04 -14.27 25.39
CA SER A 59 7.84 -14.64 26.16
C SER A 59 6.55 -14.37 25.36
N HIS A 60 6.50 -13.26 24.63
CA HIS A 60 5.37 -12.96 23.74
C HIS A 60 5.33 -13.89 22.51
N LEU A 61 6.48 -14.15 21.88
CA LEU A 61 6.55 -15.06 20.73
C LEU A 61 6.11 -16.49 21.08
N CYS A 62 6.41 -16.97 22.29
CA CYS A 62 6.01 -18.30 22.76
C CYS A 62 4.53 -18.40 23.16
N THR A 63 3.91 -17.30 23.58
CA THR A 63 2.49 -17.28 23.99
C THR A 63 1.55 -17.02 22.82
N ALA A 64 2.03 -16.31 21.79
CA ALA A 64 1.27 -16.06 20.58
C ALA A 64 1.25 -17.28 19.66
N SER A 65 0.06 -17.65 19.14
CA SER A 65 -0.06 -18.74 18.16
C SER A 65 0.65 -18.42 16.84
N ARG A 66 0.63 -17.15 16.42
CA ARG A 66 1.34 -16.61 15.26
C ARG A 66 1.59 -15.12 15.49
N VAL A 67 2.76 -14.63 15.08
CA VAL A 67 3.10 -13.20 15.09
C VAL A 67 3.51 -12.79 13.69
N PHE A 68 2.91 -11.71 13.19
CA PHE A 68 3.20 -11.14 11.89
C PHE A 68 3.82 -9.76 12.05
N HIS A 69 4.84 -9.46 11.26
CA HIS A 69 5.48 -8.16 11.24
C HIS A 69 5.74 -7.74 9.80
N GLN A 70 5.38 -6.49 9.51
CA GLN A 70 5.62 -5.86 8.22
C GLN A 70 6.87 -4.98 8.32
N LEU A 71 7.69 -5.04 7.28
CA LEU A 71 8.88 -4.21 7.10
C LEU A 71 8.66 -3.37 5.85
N ARG A 72 8.89 -2.05 5.96
CA ARG A 72 8.80 -1.13 4.84
C ARG A 72 10.20 -0.81 4.34
N LEU A 73 10.38 -0.90 3.02
CA LEU A 73 11.61 -0.55 2.33
C LEU A 73 11.34 0.66 1.44
N GLN A 74 12.31 1.56 1.37
CA GLN A 74 12.26 2.72 0.48
C GLN A 74 13.13 2.46 -0.75
N LYS A 75 12.57 2.65 -1.94
CA LYS A 75 13.32 2.58 -3.20
C LYS A 75 14.34 3.73 -3.24
N ASN A 76 15.60 3.37 -3.41
CA ASN A 76 16.64 4.34 -3.69
C ASN A 76 16.48 4.83 -5.13
N LYS A 77 16.22 6.14 -5.29
CA LYS A 77 15.94 6.75 -6.60
C LYS A 77 17.18 6.86 -7.49
N GLU A 78 18.37 6.73 -6.92
CA GLU A 78 19.64 6.89 -7.65
C GLU A 78 20.11 5.58 -8.29
N ILE A 79 19.60 4.44 -7.84
CA ILE A 79 20.05 3.12 -8.30
C ILE A 79 18.93 2.50 -9.12
N ASP A 80 19.17 2.36 -10.43
CA ASP A 80 18.26 1.67 -11.32
C ASP A 80 18.32 0.16 -11.06
N GLY A 81 17.19 -0.43 -10.67
CA GLY A 81 17.12 -1.81 -10.25
C GLY A 81 15.78 -2.19 -9.67
N ASP A 82 15.20 -3.27 -10.21
CA ASP A 82 13.94 -3.86 -9.75
C ASP A 82 14.17 -5.06 -8.81
N ASP A 83 15.43 -5.38 -8.54
CA ASP A 83 15.83 -6.46 -7.65
C ASP A 83 15.79 -5.99 -6.21
N VAL A 84 14.91 -6.60 -5.42
CA VAL A 84 14.79 -6.43 -3.98
C VAL A 84 15.59 -7.56 -3.33
N GLN A 85 16.74 -7.23 -2.74
CA GLN A 85 17.53 -8.19 -1.95
C GLN A 85 17.71 -7.67 -0.53
N VAL A 86 17.07 -8.35 0.40
CA VAL A 86 17.10 -8.02 1.83
C VAL A 86 17.70 -9.17 2.62
N LEU A 87 18.61 -8.84 3.52
CA LEU A 87 19.15 -9.76 4.51
C LEU A 87 18.45 -9.49 5.84
N LEU A 88 17.72 -10.48 6.31
CA LEU A 88 17.19 -10.52 7.68
C LEU A 88 18.16 -11.29 8.56
N THR A 89 18.67 -10.62 9.58
CA THR A 89 19.50 -11.24 10.61
C THR A 89 18.69 -11.32 11.89
N PHE A 90 18.43 -12.54 12.33
CA PHE A 90 17.79 -12.85 13.60
C PHE A 90 18.87 -13.16 14.61
N SER A 91 18.95 -12.43 15.70
CA SER A 91 19.92 -12.67 16.76
C SER A 91 19.27 -12.71 18.13
N GLN A 92 19.71 -13.67 18.94
CA GLN A 92 19.29 -13.79 20.33
C GLN A 92 20.54 -13.85 21.21
N ALA A 93 20.81 -12.77 21.95
CA ALA A 93 22.04 -12.58 22.72
C ALA A 93 23.32 -12.92 21.91
N GLU A 94 24.50 -12.99 22.54
CA GLU A 94 25.79 -13.11 21.84
C GLU A 94 26.04 -14.45 21.13
N SER A 95 25.13 -15.43 21.19
CA SER A 95 25.46 -16.82 20.85
C SER A 95 24.79 -17.39 19.60
N THR A 96 23.64 -16.88 19.15
CA THR A 96 22.96 -17.41 17.96
C THR A 96 22.51 -16.29 17.03
N SER A 97 23.06 -16.28 15.81
CA SER A 97 22.55 -15.44 14.72
C SER A 97 22.20 -16.30 13.52
N THR A 98 20.96 -16.22 13.07
CA THR A 98 20.49 -16.85 11.85
C THR A 98 20.26 -15.78 10.80
N LYS A 99 20.71 -16.04 9.58
CA LYS A 99 20.61 -15.10 8.46
C LYS A 99 19.69 -15.69 7.40
N ILE A 100 18.67 -14.95 7.03
CA ILE A 100 17.76 -15.28 5.94
C ILE A 100 17.94 -14.23 4.86
N ILE A 101 18.30 -14.66 3.66
CA ILE A 101 18.41 -13.78 2.50
C ILE A 101 17.13 -13.94 1.70
N MET A 102 16.34 -12.87 1.62
CA MET A 102 15.19 -12.80 0.74
C MET A 102 15.59 -12.08 -0.54
N LYS A 103 15.30 -12.72 -1.66
CA LYS A 103 15.50 -12.17 -3.00
C LYS A 103 14.18 -12.22 -3.74
N ALA A 104 13.74 -11.07 -4.22
CA ALA A 104 12.60 -10.95 -5.09
C ALA A 104 12.92 -9.96 -6.21
N ARG A 105 12.29 -10.12 -7.36
CA ARG A 105 12.27 -9.09 -8.41
C ARG A 105 10.88 -8.53 -8.46
N ILE A 106 10.77 -7.21 -8.47
CA ILE A 106 9.48 -6.51 -8.53
C ILE A 106 8.66 -7.01 -9.72
N LYS A 107 9.28 -7.18 -10.89
CA LYS A 107 8.60 -7.72 -12.09
C LYS A 107 8.04 -9.14 -11.91
N ASP A 108 8.60 -9.92 -11.00
CA ASP A 108 8.19 -11.30 -10.73
C ASP A 108 7.13 -11.37 -9.59
N LEU A 109 6.94 -10.29 -8.84
CA LEU A 109 5.86 -10.18 -7.87
C LEU A 109 4.57 -9.89 -8.64
N ILE A 110 3.47 -10.57 -8.27
CA ILE A 110 2.14 -10.16 -8.73
C ILE A 110 1.83 -8.85 -8.01
N ILE A 111 2.24 -7.78 -8.64
CA ILE A 111 2.04 -6.42 -8.21
C ILE A 111 0.65 -6.04 -8.72
N SER A 112 -0.25 -5.65 -7.81
CA SER A 112 -1.51 -5.04 -8.23
C SER A 112 -1.19 -3.81 -9.09
N GLN A 113 -2.03 -3.46 -10.06
CA GLN A 113 -1.83 -2.24 -10.88
C GLN A 113 -1.49 -1.01 -10.01
N GLU A 114 -2.06 -0.96 -8.81
CA GLU A 114 -1.82 0.02 -7.75
C GLU A 114 -0.39 0.07 -7.21
N SER A 115 0.30 -1.06 -7.11
CA SER A 115 1.70 -1.12 -6.66
C SER A 115 2.69 -0.92 -7.81
N GLU A 116 2.25 -1.10 -9.07
CA GLU A 116 3.04 -0.85 -10.28
C GLU A 116 3.21 0.66 -10.51
N ASP A 117 2.13 1.43 -10.31
CA ASP A 117 2.11 2.90 -10.32
C ASP A 117 3.05 3.52 -9.25
N PHE A 118 3.30 2.80 -8.15
CA PHE A 118 4.19 3.24 -7.06
C PHE A 118 5.69 2.97 -7.34
N LEU A 119 6.01 1.96 -8.17
CA LEU A 119 7.37 1.45 -8.37
C LEU A 119 8.02 1.95 -9.66
N ILE A 120 7.21 2.22 -10.69
CA ILE A 120 7.66 2.79 -11.97
C ILE A 120 7.62 4.30 -11.81
N GLY A 121 8.80 4.91 -11.66
CA GLY A 121 8.95 6.32 -11.37
C GLY A 121 8.16 7.24 -12.32
N SER A 122 7.04 7.73 -11.82
CA SER A 122 6.84 9.16 -11.74
C SER A 122 6.63 9.46 -10.26
N VAL A 123 7.14 10.58 -9.77
CA VAL A 123 6.50 11.23 -8.63
C VAL A 123 5.28 11.91 -9.24
N PRO A 124 4.05 11.44 -9.03
CA PRO A 124 2.94 12.35 -9.04
C PRO A 124 2.85 12.82 -7.58
N THR A 125 2.83 14.10 -7.23
CA THR A 125 1.66 14.95 -7.44
C THR A 125 0.26 14.30 -7.23
N ALA A 126 0.12 12.96 -7.11
CA ALA A 126 -1.15 12.24 -6.94
C ALA A 126 -1.48 11.92 -5.47
N LEU A 127 -0.49 11.94 -4.56
CA LEU A 127 -0.77 11.85 -3.12
C LEU A 127 -0.98 13.21 -2.47
N GLU A 128 -0.57 14.32 -3.10
CA GLU A 128 -0.82 15.67 -2.59
C GLU A 128 -2.32 15.92 -2.31
N PRO A 129 -3.25 15.63 -3.24
CA PRO A 129 -4.68 15.79 -2.97
C PRO A 129 -5.19 14.95 -1.80
N TYR A 130 -4.60 13.77 -1.59
CA TYR A 130 -4.93 12.89 -0.46
C TYR A 130 -4.44 13.47 0.88
N HIS A 131 -3.19 13.91 0.92
CA HIS A 131 -2.59 14.49 2.12
C HIS A 131 -3.23 15.83 2.48
N GLU A 132 -3.51 16.68 1.49
CA GLU A 132 -4.26 17.94 1.68
C GLU A 132 -5.65 17.67 2.23
N LEU A 133 -6.37 16.68 1.67
CA LEU A 133 -7.69 16.30 2.16
C LEU A 133 -7.62 15.81 3.61
N LYS A 134 -6.67 14.94 3.96
CA LYS A 134 -6.48 14.48 5.34
C LYS A 134 -6.19 15.63 6.30
N ALA A 135 -5.31 16.54 5.91
CA ALA A 135 -5.00 17.73 6.71
C ALA A 135 -6.25 18.59 6.92
N LYS A 136 -7.04 18.82 5.86
CA LYS A 136 -8.29 19.58 5.91
C LYS A 136 -9.37 18.91 6.76
N ILE A 137 -9.52 17.59 6.67
CA ILE A 137 -10.44 16.84 7.53
C ILE A 137 -9.99 16.95 8.99
N SER A 138 -8.69 16.74 9.24
CA SER A 138 -8.14 16.75 10.60
C SER A 138 -8.35 18.08 11.33
N SER A 139 -8.32 19.21 10.62
CA SER A 139 -8.55 20.54 11.20
C SER A 139 -10.02 20.87 11.42
N MET A 140 -10.94 20.15 10.76
CA MET A 140 -12.38 20.31 10.91
C MET A 140 -13.00 19.38 11.97
N LEU A 141 -12.22 18.42 12.49
CA LEU A 141 -12.67 17.48 13.50
C LEU A 141 -12.41 18.02 14.91
N GLU A 142 -13.49 18.08 15.70
CA GLU A 142 -13.40 18.36 17.14
C GLU A 142 -13.16 17.05 17.92
N ASN A 143 -12.70 17.17 19.17
CA ASN A 143 -12.35 16.02 20.00
C ASN A 143 -13.51 15.00 20.10
N TYR A 144 -14.74 15.47 20.38
CA TYR A 144 -15.91 14.61 20.45
C TYR A 144 -16.16 13.81 19.15
N HIS A 145 -16.05 14.47 17.99
CA HIS A 145 -16.17 13.82 16.69
C HIS A 145 -15.07 12.77 16.45
N CYS A 146 -13.86 13.04 16.93
CA CYS A 146 -12.75 12.11 16.81
C CYS A 146 -13.00 10.82 17.60
N ILE A 147 -13.61 10.91 18.78
CA ILE A 147 -13.98 9.73 19.58
C ILE A 147 -15.09 8.94 18.91
N GLN A 148 -16.13 9.59 18.37
CA GLN A 148 -17.19 8.89 17.64
C GLN A 148 -16.65 8.13 16.42
N LEU A 149 -15.72 8.75 15.67
CA LEU A 149 -15.06 8.10 14.54
C LEU A 149 -14.13 6.98 15.01
N ALA A 150 -13.40 7.16 16.11
CA ALA A 150 -12.53 6.13 16.67
C ALA A 150 -13.33 4.87 17.02
N THR A 151 -14.51 5.03 17.64
CA THR A 151 -15.44 3.94 17.92
C THR A 151 -16.03 3.35 16.64
N TYR A 152 -16.39 4.17 15.65
CA TYR A 152 -16.88 3.68 14.35
C TYR A 152 -15.87 2.80 13.61
N PHE A 153 -14.57 3.10 13.76
CA PHE A 153 -13.48 2.35 13.13
C PHE A 153 -12.92 1.22 14.00
N ASP A 154 -13.59 0.89 15.12
CA ASP A 154 -13.15 -0.13 16.07
C ASP A 154 -11.69 0.05 16.50
N LEU A 155 -11.30 1.29 16.84
CA LEU A 155 -9.98 1.55 17.40
C LEU A 155 -9.84 0.88 18.76
N THR A 156 -8.62 0.44 19.08
CA THR A 156 -8.35 -0.19 20.38
C THR A 156 -8.51 0.84 21.50
N PRO A 157 -8.82 0.44 22.75
CA PRO A 157 -8.93 1.38 23.86
C PRO A 157 -7.68 2.26 24.07
N ALA A 158 -6.50 1.71 23.79
CA ALA A 158 -5.25 2.46 23.85
C ALA A 158 -5.13 3.53 22.74
N GLU A 159 -5.62 3.23 21.54
CA GLU A 159 -5.67 4.19 20.44
C GLU A 159 -6.73 5.26 20.66
N GLU A 160 -7.91 4.89 21.17
CA GLU A 160 -8.97 5.84 21.53
C GLU A 160 -8.48 6.83 22.60
N GLU A 161 -7.78 6.36 23.64
CA GLU A 161 -7.23 7.24 24.68
C GLU A 161 -6.14 8.16 24.13
N ARG A 162 -5.31 7.68 23.19
CA ARG A 162 -4.34 8.54 22.47
C ARG A 162 -5.05 9.61 21.67
N VAL A 163 -6.12 9.28 20.94
CA VAL A 163 -6.92 10.27 20.20
C VAL A 163 -7.52 11.31 21.15
N LYS A 164 -8.06 10.87 22.30
CA LYS A 164 -8.73 11.72 23.28
C LYS A 164 -7.80 12.74 23.95
N THR A 165 -6.57 12.31 24.28
CA THR A 165 -5.62 13.08 25.09
C THR A 165 -4.68 13.96 24.26
N ASP A 166 -4.57 13.73 22.95
CA ASP A 166 -3.69 14.51 22.08
C ASP A 166 -4.16 15.97 21.92
N ALA A 167 -3.21 16.88 21.77
CA ALA A 167 -3.50 18.30 21.55
C ALA A 167 -4.20 18.57 20.21
N LEU A 168 -4.02 17.69 19.22
CA LEU A 168 -4.60 17.73 17.88
C LEU A 168 -5.29 16.39 17.57
N PRO A 169 -6.45 16.11 18.19
CA PRO A 169 -7.13 14.82 18.13
C PRO A 169 -7.46 14.37 16.70
N GLY A 170 -7.85 15.31 15.83
CA GLY A 170 -8.12 15.01 14.41
C GLY A 170 -6.88 14.56 13.65
N ARG A 171 -5.70 15.11 13.97
CA ARG A 171 -4.44 14.76 13.30
C ARG A 171 -3.99 13.36 13.68
N ILE A 172 -4.03 13.03 14.97
CA ILE A 172 -3.64 11.69 15.43
C ILE A 172 -4.64 10.62 14.96
N LEU A 173 -5.94 10.95 14.90
CA LEU A 173 -6.94 10.04 14.33
C LEU A 173 -6.65 9.74 12.86
N MET A 174 -6.45 10.77 12.02
CA MET A 174 -6.14 10.57 10.59
C MET A 174 -4.84 9.78 10.39
N LYS A 175 -3.88 9.90 11.31
CA LYS A 175 -2.64 9.12 11.30
C LYS A 175 -2.89 7.65 11.62
N ILE A 176 -3.64 7.34 12.68
CA ILE A 176 -3.96 5.96 13.07
C ILE A 176 -4.76 5.25 11.98
N LEU A 177 -5.77 5.91 11.41
CA LEU A 177 -6.60 5.32 10.35
C LEU A 177 -5.78 5.02 9.08
N ASP A 178 -4.79 5.84 8.77
CA ASP A 178 -3.88 5.66 7.63
C ASP A 178 -2.85 4.56 7.89
N GLU A 179 -2.25 4.54 9.08
CA GLU A 179 -1.31 3.50 9.51
C GLU A 179 -1.95 2.12 9.57
N ARG A 180 -3.23 2.04 9.94
CA ARG A 180 -4.05 0.82 9.93
C ARG A 180 -4.71 0.52 8.59
N GLU A 181 -4.42 1.31 7.54
CA GLU A 181 -4.97 1.14 6.19
C GLU A 181 -6.52 1.10 6.16
N MET A 182 -7.16 1.74 7.15
CA MET A 182 -8.61 1.93 7.20
C MET A 182 -9.03 3.02 6.20
N ILE A 183 -8.14 3.99 5.97
CA ILE A 183 -8.24 5.00 4.92
C ILE A 183 -6.97 4.99 4.06
N MET A 184 -7.15 5.18 2.75
CA MET A 184 -6.10 5.33 1.74
C MET A 184 -6.73 5.98 0.50
N PRO A 185 -5.96 6.50 -0.48
CA PRO A 185 -6.50 7.25 -1.64
C PRO A 185 -7.69 6.59 -2.36
N ARG A 186 -7.71 5.26 -2.48
CA ARG A 186 -8.80 4.51 -3.12
C ARG A 186 -9.82 3.92 -2.14
N LYS A 187 -9.60 4.04 -0.82
CA LYS A 187 -10.44 3.49 0.25
C LYS A 187 -10.96 4.60 1.17
N MET A 188 -11.49 5.67 0.57
CA MET A 188 -12.03 6.81 1.32
C MET A 188 -13.52 6.66 1.66
N PHE A 189 -14.22 5.68 1.08
CA PHE A 189 -15.65 5.48 1.27
C PHE A 189 -16.02 5.12 2.72
N GLY A 190 -15.19 4.34 3.42
CA GLY A 190 -15.39 4.04 4.84
C GLY A 190 -15.36 5.31 5.71
N LEU A 191 -14.47 6.25 5.40
CA LEU A 191 -14.41 7.56 6.07
C LEU A 191 -15.65 8.40 5.76
N TYR A 192 -16.10 8.42 4.51
CA TYR A 192 -17.36 9.08 4.14
C TYR A 192 -18.54 8.57 4.97
N GLN A 193 -18.69 7.24 5.10
CA GLN A 193 -19.78 6.64 5.88
C GLN A 193 -19.67 6.99 7.37
N GLY A 194 -18.47 6.87 7.97
CA GLY A 194 -18.25 7.24 9.37
C GLY A 194 -18.58 8.71 9.64
N LEU A 195 -18.19 9.61 8.74
CA LEU A 195 -18.52 11.04 8.84
C LEU A 195 -20.03 11.30 8.73
N LYS A 196 -20.75 10.57 7.88
CA LYS A 196 -22.22 10.64 7.78
C LYS A 196 -22.90 10.17 9.06
N VAL A 197 -22.42 9.08 9.66
CA VAL A 197 -22.91 8.58 10.96
C VAL A 197 -22.68 9.59 12.08
N CYS A 198 -21.55 10.30 12.05
CA CYS A 198 -21.24 11.38 12.99
C CYS A 198 -21.94 12.72 12.65
N HIS A 199 -22.86 12.75 11.69
CA HIS A 199 -23.55 13.97 11.23
C HIS A 199 -22.63 15.10 10.73
N LEU A 200 -21.45 14.76 10.22
CA LEU A 200 -20.46 15.70 9.68
C LEU A 200 -20.62 15.89 8.16
N ASP A 201 -21.83 16.26 7.72
CA ASP A 201 -22.20 16.30 6.29
C ASP A 201 -21.26 17.17 5.43
N LYS A 202 -20.77 18.28 5.99
CA LYS A 202 -19.83 19.18 5.31
C LYS A 202 -18.49 18.49 5.03
N ILE A 203 -17.97 17.73 6.00
CA ILE A 203 -16.71 17.00 5.87
C ILE A 203 -16.91 15.78 4.98
N ALA A 204 -18.03 15.06 5.15
CA ALA A 204 -18.40 13.93 4.31
C ALA A 204 -18.46 14.33 2.83
N ARG A 205 -19.01 15.51 2.51
CA ARG A 205 -19.04 16.02 1.15
C ARG A 205 -17.64 16.20 0.55
N LEU A 206 -16.66 16.71 1.31
CA LEU A 206 -15.28 16.84 0.84
C LEU A 206 -14.66 15.48 0.49
N VAL A 207 -14.93 14.46 1.32
CA VAL A 207 -14.46 13.09 1.06
C VAL A 207 -15.14 12.51 -0.18
N PHE A 208 -16.43 12.77 -0.36
CA PHE A 208 -17.19 12.30 -1.52
C PHE A 208 -16.70 12.95 -2.82
N GLU A 209 -16.48 14.26 -2.84
CA GLU A 209 -15.94 14.99 -3.99
C GLU A 209 -14.55 14.45 -4.40
N TYR A 210 -13.72 14.09 -3.43
CA TYR A 210 -12.44 13.42 -3.67
C TYR A 210 -12.62 12.02 -4.30
N ILE A 211 -13.56 11.22 -3.80
CA ILE A 211 -13.86 9.90 -4.35
C ILE A 211 -14.34 10.01 -5.81
N GLU A 212 -15.25 10.94 -6.10
CA GLU A 212 -15.76 11.16 -7.47
C GLU A 212 -14.65 11.58 -8.43
N LYS A 213 -13.79 12.51 -8.00
CA LYS A 213 -12.67 12.99 -8.82
C LYS A 213 -11.73 11.83 -9.20
N ASN A 214 -11.34 11.02 -8.21
CA ASN A 214 -10.45 9.88 -8.43
C ASN A 214 -11.11 8.74 -9.23
N SER A 215 -12.44 8.67 -9.26
CA SER A 215 -13.17 7.66 -10.04
C SER A 215 -13.31 8.05 -11.53
N ASN A 216 -13.23 9.34 -11.86
CA ASN A 216 -13.37 9.83 -13.23
C ASN A 216 -12.04 9.89 -14.00
N GLU A 217 -10.92 10.01 -13.29
CA GLU A 217 -9.56 10.03 -13.88
C GLU A 217 -9.18 8.67 -14.51
N THR A 218 -9.80 7.56 -14.11
CA THR A 218 -9.57 6.22 -14.69
C THR A 218 -10.19 5.99 -16.07
N HIS A 219 -11.01 6.91 -16.58
CA HIS A 219 -11.65 6.80 -17.90
C HIS A 219 -11.10 7.75 -18.98
N GLN A 220 -10.27 8.74 -18.64
CA GLN A 220 -9.81 9.76 -19.59
C GLN A 220 -8.48 9.43 -20.29
N GLU A 221 -7.68 8.48 -19.83
CA GLU A 221 -6.39 8.14 -20.47
C GLU A 221 -6.48 7.20 -21.69
N LYS A 222 -7.68 6.74 -22.10
CA LYS A 222 -7.84 5.83 -23.25
C LYS A 222 -8.23 6.48 -24.58
N HIS A 223 -8.37 7.80 -24.66
CA HIS A 223 -8.75 8.45 -25.93
C HIS A 223 -8.01 9.78 -26.16
N GLU A 224 -6.67 9.74 -26.28
CA GLU A 224 -5.96 10.88 -26.86
C GLU A 224 -4.67 10.51 -27.62
N ASN A 225 -4.58 9.30 -28.17
CA ASN A 225 -3.50 8.91 -29.08
C ASN A 225 -4.03 8.19 -30.33
N GLU A 226 -4.92 8.83 -31.09
CA GLU A 226 -5.00 8.56 -32.52
C GLU A 226 -5.70 9.70 -33.25
N LYS A 227 -4.89 10.65 -33.74
CA LYS A 227 -5.02 11.31 -35.05
C LYS A 227 -4.07 12.50 -35.08
N ASP A 228 -2.87 12.30 -35.64
CA ASP A 228 -2.52 13.08 -36.83
C ASP A 228 -1.24 12.63 -37.55
N LYS A 229 -1.39 12.50 -38.88
CA LYS A 229 -0.43 12.76 -39.98
C LYS A 229 0.29 11.60 -40.68
N CYS A 230 -0.11 11.37 -41.93
CA CYS A 230 0.73 11.68 -43.12
C CYS A 230 -0.19 11.78 -44.37
N VAL A 231 -0.55 12.98 -44.84
CA VAL A 231 0.10 13.83 -45.87
C VAL A 231 0.05 13.29 -47.32
N LYS A 232 -0.63 14.10 -48.15
CA LYS A 232 -0.73 14.23 -49.63
C LYS A 232 0.56 13.85 -50.40
N GLY A 233 0.59 13.39 -51.65
CA GLY A 233 -0.36 13.21 -52.75
C GLY A 233 0.44 12.96 -54.06
N ILE A 234 -0.23 12.76 -55.21
CA ILE A 234 0.08 13.27 -56.58
C ILE A 234 -0.92 12.62 -57.59
N PRO A 235 -1.37 13.34 -58.65
CA PRO A 235 -2.56 13.00 -59.45
C PRO A 235 -2.25 12.44 -60.85
N GLY A 236 -3.26 11.89 -61.56
CA GLY A 236 -3.15 11.62 -63.00
C GLY A 236 -4.22 10.70 -63.61
N ASN A 237 -5.20 11.32 -64.26
CA ASN A 237 -6.19 10.89 -65.26
C ASN A 237 -6.09 9.49 -65.93
N ALA A 238 -7.23 8.80 -66.10
CA ALA A 238 -7.79 8.38 -67.40
C ALA A 238 -9.07 7.49 -67.28
N SER A 239 -10.21 8.06 -67.69
CA SER A 239 -11.21 7.54 -68.66
C SER A 239 -11.78 6.09 -68.62
N PHE A 240 -13.12 6.05 -68.76
CA PHE A 240 -13.99 4.99 -69.35
C PHE A 240 -14.09 3.65 -68.58
N SER A 241 -15.20 2.92 -68.48
CA SER A 241 -16.40 2.82 -69.32
C SER A 241 -17.58 2.24 -68.50
N GLN A 242 -18.80 2.54 -68.93
CA GLN A 242 -20.06 2.03 -68.42
C GLN A 242 -20.32 0.54 -68.77
N ARG A 243 -21.26 -0.03 -68.01
CA ARG A 243 -22.38 -0.93 -68.42
C ARG A 243 -22.24 -2.47 -68.18
N PRO A 244 -23.38 -3.23 -68.14
CA PRO A 244 -23.84 -3.91 -66.92
C PRO A 244 -24.22 -5.41 -67.12
N LEU A 245 -24.82 -6.01 -66.07
CA LEU A 245 -25.75 -7.17 -66.06
C LEU A 245 -25.39 -8.43 -66.87
N GLN A 246 -25.29 -9.60 -66.22
CA GLN A 246 -26.08 -10.78 -66.63
C GLN A 246 -26.34 -11.76 -65.46
N LYS A 247 -27.58 -12.22 -65.39
CA LYS A 247 -28.07 -13.39 -64.65
C LYS A 247 -27.76 -14.68 -65.44
N ARG A 248 -27.51 -15.79 -64.74
CA ARG A 248 -28.03 -17.18 -64.92
C ARG A 248 -27.08 -18.14 -64.16
N GLN A 249 -27.51 -18.80 -63.08
CA GLN A 249 -28.25 -20.08 -63.00
C GLN A 249 -27.58 -21.28 -63.69
N VAL A 250 -27.76 -22.44 -63.04
CA VAL A 250 -27.43 -23.84 -63.42
C VAL A 250 -26.03 -24.27 -62.92
N LEU A 251 -25.83 -25.32 -62.11
CA LEU A 251 -26.61 -26.52 -61.76
C LEU A 251 -26.80 -26.67 -60.25
#